data_AF-A0A0S7WPL9-F1
#
_entry.id   AF-A0A0S7WPL9-F1
#
_cell.length_a   1.000
_cell.length_b   1.000
_cell.length_c   1.000
_cell.angle_alpha   90.00
_cell.angle_beta   90.00
_cell.angle_gamma   90.00
#
_symmetry.space_group_name_H-M   'P 1'
#
loop_
_entity.id
_entity.type
_entity.pdbx_description
1 polymer ?
#
loop_
_entity_poly.entity_id
_entity_poly.type
_entity_poly.pdbx_seq_one_letter_code
_entity_poly.pdbx_strand_id
1 'polypeptide(L)'
;MGPRPNTLSTSPPLRGRLLSSSFLRWSAVVLLASLLSESRTNAQTTEPPAPPPANFAIASYNVNYGNADLRGVVRTILDSKADVVALQETNRRSERHLRRTLTKTYPYMVFRHAPAAGGFAMLSKVPLEKPDYQPPLRSSGGWFGTQRARVMLGRRELMVLNVHLTATVPRRNTNTKALLALFARTEAVRDKEIRHIVGQLPERWPVVVLGDFNSIPTLSGVPDFMTRTGFTDCLAEVVKDADTLPTWHWKRAGTEYSLRLDYIFSARTSARTVGGRVIQSDASDHFLVTCSYQWLPVPVTLGRLSVQAGRVVYLVDAAEMTPERTRSARELVGASVAKLKVEQYLCVGVAGPKKLLVPEEPVRATEENKTAASRGLPAGPQAPGLLLAALRKAMNILSDEAAPKALFIVSDRLAKDPELLEAVRSLHTDKRLQLYLVDAGGKPIPSSSAVPLPTE
;
A
#
# COMPACT_ATOMS: atom_id res chain seq x y z
N MET A 1 -62.65 -30.83 71.53
CA MET A 1 -63.28 -31.98 70.84
C MET A 1 -62.69 -32.09 69.44
N GLY A 2 -62.18 -33.27 69.08
CA GLY A 2 -61.90 -33.69 67.68
C GLY A 2 -60.51 -33.37 67.11
N PRO A 3 -59.61 -34.36 66.98
CA PRO A 3 -58.36 -34.25 66.22
C PRO A 3 -58.42 -34.93 64.84
N ARG A 4 -57.52 -34.50 63.91
CA ARG A 4 -56.91 -35.19 62.73
C ARG A 4 -56.85 -34.24 61.49
N PRO A 5 -55.97 -34.50 60.48
CA PRO A 5 -54.56 -34.88 60.54
C PRO A 5 -53.66 -34.15 59.49
N ASN A 6 -52.36 -34.43 59.57
CA ASN A 6 -51.27 -34.07 58.66
C ASN A 6 -51.56 -34.21 57.16
N THR A 7 -51.09 -33.23 56.37
CA THR A 7 -50.72 -33.42 54.95
C THR A 7 -49.27 -33.02 54.72
N LEU A 8 -48.50 -34.00 54.26
CA LEU A 8 -47.18 -33.92 53.65
C LEU A 8 -47.28 -33.40 52.21
N SER A 9 -46.13 -32.91 51.68
CA SER A 9 -45.75 -32.95 50.26
C SER A 9 -46.38 -31.85 49.37
N THR A 10 -45.67 -31.06 48.56
CA THR A 10 -44.59 -31.38 47.62
C THR A 10 -43.87 -30.09 47.19
N SER A 11 -42.55 -30.16 47.00
CA SER A 11 -41.75 -29.14 46.30
C SER A 11 -42.11 -29.11 44.80
N PRO A 12 -42.09 -27.94 44.13
CA PRO A 12 -42.31 -27.88 42.69
C PRO A 12 -41.11 -28.44 41.89
N PRO A 13 -41.35 -29.12 40.75
CA PRO A 13 -40.29 -29.72 39.96
C PRO A 13 -39.52 -28.67 39.15
N LEU A 14 -38.18 -28.81 39.15
CA LEU A 14 -37.26 -28.22 38.19
C LEU A 14 -37.64 -28.66 36.77
N ARG A 15 -38.30 -27.77 36.00
CA ARG A 15 -38.50 -27.99 34.57
C ARG A 15 -37.24 -27.66 33.79
N GLY A 16 -36.70 -28.69 33.16
CA GLY A 16 -35.54 -28.67 32.29
C GLY A 16 -35.68 -27.68 31.13
N ARG A 17 -34.56 -27.02 30.82
CA ARG A 17 -34.39 -26.18 29.64
C ARG A 17 -34.52 -27.04 28.39
N LEU A 18 -35.55 -26.76 27.59
CA LEU A 18 -35.69 -27.24 26.23
C LEU A 18 -34.52 -26.71 25.39
N LEU A 19 -33.68 -27.63 24.93
CA LEU A 19 -32.67 -27.41 23.90
C LEU A 19 -33.39 -26.98 22.61
N SER A 20 -33.22 -25.73 22.21
CA SER A 20 -33.80 -25.20 20.98
C SER A 20 -33.14 -25.84 19.75
N SER A 21 -33.99 -26.31 18.84
CA SER A 21 -33.79 -27.06 17.59
C SER A 21 -32.97 -26.37 16.49
N SER A 22 -31.83 -25.76 16.83
CA SER A 22 -30.88 -25.17 15.88
C SER A 22 -29.85 -26.17 15.30
N PHE A 23 -30.00 -27.45 15.60
CA PHE A 23 -28.92 -28.45 15.58
C PHE A 23 -28.64 -29.15 14.24
N LEU A 24 -29.40 -28.93 13.15
CA LEU A 24 -29.24 -29.74 11.93
C LEU A 24 -28.96 -28.97 10.61
N ARG A 25 -28.59 -27.68 10.66
CA ARG A 25 -28.56 -26.84 9.43
C ARG A 25 -27.22 -26.19 9.06
N TRP A 26 -26.12 -26.55 9.73
CA TRP A 26 -24.79 -25.95 9.49
C TRP A 26 -23.80 -26.83 8.70
N SER A 27 -24.17 -28.07 8.37
CA SER A 27 -23.26 -29.05 7.74
C SER A 27 -22.88 -28.75 6.28
N ALA A 28 -23.61 -27.87 5.58
CA ALA A 28 -23.52 -27.78 4.12
C ALA A 28 -22.54 -26.72 3.58
N VAL A 29 -21.96 -25.83 4.40
CA VAL A 29 -21.01 -24.80 3.92
C VAL A 29 -19.54 -25.19 4.12
N VAL A 30 -19.23 -26.06 5.09
CA VAL A 30 -17.84 -26.45 5.43
C VAL A 30 -17.33 -27.64 4.60
N LEU A 31 -18.23 -28.44 4.04
CA LEU A 31 -17.88 -29.67 3.31
C LEU A 31 -17.24 -29.43 1.92
N LEU A 32 -17.35 -28.24 1.32
CA LEU A 32 -16.71 -27.94 0.03
C LEU A 32 -15.25 -27.48 0.14
N ALA A 33 -14.77 -27.07 1.33
CA ALA A 33 -13.40 -26.60 1.52
C ALA A 33 -12.43 -27.70 2.02
N SER A 34 -12.95 -28.87 2.40
CA SER A 34 -12.18 -29.92 3.09
C SER A 34 -11.60 -31.00 2.17
N LEU A 35 -11.81 -30.92 0.84
CA LEU A 35 -11.51 -31.99 -0.12
C LEU A 35 -10.21 -31.80 -0.95
N LEU A 36 -9.32 -30.87 -0.59
CA LEU A 36 -8.13 -30.56 -1.41
C LEU A 36 -6.79 -30.57 -0.66
N SER A 37 -6.67 -31.25 0.49
CA SER A 37 -5.43 -31.19 1.27
C SER A 37 -4.87 -32.56 1.65
N GLU A 38 -4.45 -33.35 0.65
CA GLU A 38 -3.57 -34.49 0.86
C GLU A 38 -2.38 -34.46 -0.10
N SER A 39 -1.17 -34.45 0.49
CA SER A 39 0.16 -34.79 -0.03
C SER A 39 1.18 -33.66 0.23
N ARG A 40 1.87 -33.70 1.37
CA ARG A 40 3.18 -33.05 1.51
C ARG A 40 4.23 -34.07 1.91
N THR A 41 5.10 -34.35 0.95
CA THR A 41 6.36 -35.06 1.15
C THR A 41 7.30 -34.22 2.01
N ASN A 42 8.04 -34.91 2.87
CA ASN A 42 8.97 -34.37 3.83
C ASN A 42 10.24 -33.88 3.12
N ALA A 43 10.22 -32.64 2.63
CA ALA A 43 11.41 -31.98 2.09
C ALA A 43 12.19 -31.34 3.24
N GLN A 44 13.38 -31.88 3.51
CA GLN A 44 14.37 -31.28 4.40
C GLN A 44 14.64 -29.84 3.97
N THR A 45 14.19 -28.91 4.81
CA THR A 45 14.26 -27.48 4.55
C THR A 45 15.63 -26.99 5.00
N THR A 46 16.47 -26.58 4.05
CA THR A 46 17.61 -25.72 4.37
C THR A 46 17.08 -24.43 4.99
N GLU A 47 17.62 -24.05 6.15
CA GLU A 47 17.16 -22.86 6.87
C GLU A 47 17.33 -21.63 5.95
N PRO A 48 16.25 -20.93 5.59
CA PRO A 48 16.34 -19.83 4.64
C PRO A 48 17.24 -18.72 5.20
N PRO A 49 17.98 -18.01 4.33
CA PRO A 49 18.84 -16.91 4.77
C PRO A 49 18.04 -15.88 5.57
N ALA A 50 18.66 -15.32 6.60
CA ALA A 50 18.03 -14.33 7.46
C ALA A 50 17.46 -13.17 6.62
N PRO A 51 16.20 -12.75 6.88
CA PRO A 51 15.58 -11.70 6.10
C PRO A 51 16.34 -10.37 6.26
N PRO A 52 16.36 -9.52 5.21
CA PRO A 52 16.98 -8.20 5.30
C PRO A 52 16.32 -7.35 6.40
N PRO A 53 17.05 -6.39 7.00
CA PRO A 53 16.52 -5.57 8.08
C PRO A 53 15.33 -4.75 7.60
N ALA A 54 14.23 -4.79 8.36
CA ALA A 54 13.04 -4.00 8.09
C ALA A 54 13.25 -2.52 8.44
N ASN A 55 12.63 -1.62 7.67
CA ASN A 55 12.62 -0.20 7.94
C ASN A 55 11.48 0.24 8.86
N PHE A 56 10.32 -0.44 8.79
CA PHE A 56 9.17 -0.17 9.64
C PHE A 56 8.25 -1.39 9.72
N ALA A 57 7.38 -1.44 10.73
CA ALA A 57 6.37 -2.47 10.90
C ALA A 57 4.98 -1.88 11.16
N ILE A 58 3.95 -2.53 10.63
CA ILE A 58 2.56 -2.12 10.78
C ILE A 58 1.70 -3.33 11.14
N ALA A 59 0.70 -3.13 12.00
CA ALA A 59 -0.25 -4.16 12.38
C ALA A 59 -1.71 -3.72 12.22
N SER A 60 -2.59 -4.70 11.97
CA SER A 60 -4.05 -4.57 12.02
C SER A 60 -4.63 -5.52 13.06
N TYR A 61 -5.63 -5.07 13.82
CA TYR A 61 -6.30 -5.91 14.81
C TYR A 61 -7.74 -5.47 15.09
N ASN A 62 -8.72 -6.29 14.69
CA ASN A 62 -10.09 -6.15 15.16
C ASN A 62 -10.16 -6.61 16.63
N VAL A 63 -10.42 -5.67 17.54
CA VAL A 63 -10.37 -5.96 18.98
C VAL A 63 -11.68 -6.49 19.54
N ASN A 64 -12.69 -6.73 18.69
CA ASN A 64 -14.05 -7.11 19.04
C ASN A 64 -14.77 -6.08 19.94
N TYR A 65 -15.90 -5.56 19.48
CA TYR A 65 -16.62 -4.49 20.16
C TYR A 65 -17.08 -4.87 21.57
N GLY A 66 -17.43 -6.14 21.78
CA GLY A 66 -17.90 -6.70 23.04
C GLY A 66 -16.78 -7.19 23.96
N ASN A 67 -15.51 -7.00 23.58
CA ASN A 67 -14.40 -7.64 24.23
C ASN A 67 -14.24 -7.29 25.72
N ALA A 68 -14.13 -8.34 26.53
CA ALA A 68 -13.91 -8.24 27.97
C ALA A 68 -12.41 -8.26 28.35
N ASP A 69 -11.55 -8.90 27.55
CA ASP A 69 -10.12 -9.09 27.83
C ASP A 69 -9.22 -8.01 27.19
N LEU A 70 -9.36 -6.78 27.67
CA LEU A 70 -8.53 -5.67 27.20
C LEU A 70 -7.05 -5.80 27.61
N ARG A 71 -6.73 -6.63 28.62
CA ARG A 71 -5.33 -6.89 29.02
C ARG A 71 -4.65 -7.80 28.01
N GLY A 72 -5.33 -8.84 27.55
CA GLY A 72 -4.89 -9.67 26.44
C GLY A 72 -4.66 -8.84 25.18
N VAL A 73 -5.61 -7.95 24.83
CA VAL A 73 -5.45 -7.03 23.68
C VAL A 73 -4.18 -6.19 23.78
N VAL A 74 -3.90 -5.60 24.96
CA VAL A 74 -2.68 -4.82 25.20
C VAL A 74 -1.42 -5.67 24.99
N ARG A 75 -1.41 -6.90 25.49
CA ARG A 75 -0.28 -7.83 25.31
C ARG A 75 -0.07 -8.15 23.84
N THR A 76 -1.13 -8.54 23.12
CA THR A 76 -1.07 -8.84 21.68
C THR A 76 -0.55 -7.65 20.87
N ILE A 77 -0.98 -6.42 21.19
CA ILE A 77 -0.48 -5.19 20.56
C ILE A 77 1.02 -5.01 20.83
N LEU A 78 1.48 -5.17 22.07
CA LEU A 78 2.91 -5.04 22.41
C LEU A 78 3.77 -6.11 21.72
N ASP A 79 3.27 -7.35 21.65
CA ASP A 79 3.94 -8.48 21.00
C ASP A 79 4.10 -8.28 19.49
N SER A 80 3.26 -7.44 18.87
CA SER A 80 3.42 -7.06 17.46
C SER A 80 4.72 -6.30 17.20
N LYS A 81 5.20 -5.51 18.17
CA LYS A 81 6.30 -4.55 18.03
C LYS A 81 6.11 -3.54 16.88
N ALA A 82 4.92 -3.45 16.29
CA ALA A 82 4.64 -2.59 15.15
C ALA A 82 4.82 -1.11 15.50
N ASP A 83 5.22 -0.29 14.54
CA ASP A 83 5.37 1.16 14.69
C ASP A 83 4.03 1.88 14.61
N VAL A 84 3.10 1.33 13.81
CA VAL A 84 1.72 1.78 13.69
C VAL A 84 0.78 0.58 13.82
N VAL A 85 -0.28 0.72 14.60
CA VAL A 85 -1.30 -0.29 14.82
C VAL A 85 -2.67 0.28 14.50
N ALA A 86 -3.36 -0.34 13.55
CA ALA A 86 -4.73 -0.02 13.17
C ALA A 86 -5.70 -0.97 13.90
N LEU A 87 -6.67 -0.42 14.62
CA LEU A 87 -7.67 -1.20 15.35
C LEU A 87 -9.07 -0.97 14.78
N GLN A 88 -9.86 -2.05 14.73
CA GLN A 88 -11.29 -2.03 14.41
C GLN A 88 -12.09 -2.43 15.64
N GLU A 89 -13.39 -2.13 15.63
CA GLU A 89 -14.34 -2.40 16.70
C GLU A 89 -13.99 -1.80 18.07
N THR A 90 -13.29 -0.67 18.08
CA THR A 90 -12.98 0.01 19.34
C THR A 90 -14.21 0.71 19.94
N ASN A 91 -14.17 0.98 21.24
CA ASN A 91 -15.22 1.70 21.95
C ASN A 91 -14.61 2.56 23.07
N ARG A 92 -15.43 3.33 23.78
CA ARG A 92 -14.95 4.21 24.88
C ARG A 92 -14.24 3.44 26.00
N ARG A 93 -14.65 2.19 26.26
CA ARG A 93 -14.04 1.35 27.30
C ARG A 93 -12.65 0.91 26.86
N SER A 94 -12.49 0.41 25.63
CA SER A 94 -11.18 0.02 25.11
C SER A 94 -10.27 1.23 24.94
N GLU A 95 -10.75 2.39 24.47
CA GLU A 95 -9.93 3.62 24.40
C GLU A 95 -9.33 4.00 25.76
N ARG A 96 -10.16 4.13 26.81
CA ARG A 96 -9.65 4.50 28.14
C ARG A 96 -8.59 3.52 28.63
N HIS A 97 -8.80 2.22 28.40
CA HIS A 97 -7.84 1.20 28.79
C HIS A 97 -6.53 1.32 28.01
N LEU A 98 -6.62 1.38 26.67
CA LEU A 98 -5.47 1.46 25.77
C LEU A 98 -4.64 2.72 26.00
N ARG A 99 -5.26 3.90 26.16
CA ARG A 99 -4.53 5.14 26.50
C ARG A 99 -3.76 4.96 27.81
N ARG A 100 -4.40 4.44 28.85
CA ARG A 100 -3.76 4.24 30.15
C ARG A 100 -2.55 3.29 30.07
N THR A 101 -2.64 2.23 29.29
CA THR A 101 -1.62 1.16 29.28
C THR A 101 -0.55 1.32 28.21
N LEU A 102 -0.89 1.91 27.07
CA LEU A 102 -0.02 1.95 25.89
C LEU A 102 0.58 3.34 25.62
N THR A 103 0.19 4.43 26.30
CA THR A 103 0.72 5.78 25.99
C THR A 103 2.25 5.87 26.07
N LYS A 104 2.92 5.08 26.91
CA LYS A 104 4.39 5.06 26.95
C LYS A 104 5.00 4.50 25.65
N THR A 105 4.37 3.48 25.06
CA THR A 105 4.87 2.80 23.84
C THR A 105 4.33 3.46 22.57
N TYR A 106 3.06 3.86 22.58
CA TYR A 106 2.33 4.48 21.48
C TYR A 106 1.76 5.82 21.93
N PRO A 107 2.58 6.88 22.04
CA PRO A 107 2.12 8.18 22.56
C PRO A 107 1.09 8.88 21.66
N TYR A 108 1.04 8.53 20.38
CA TYR A 108 0.12 9.12 19.41
C TYR A 108 -1.03 8.16 19.14
N MET A 109 -2.22 8.47 19.69
CA MET A 109 -3.42 7.65 19.47
C MET A 109 -4.62 8.49 19.07
N VAL A 110 -5.28 8.10 17.98
CA VAL A 110 -6.52 8.70 17.49
C VAL A 110 -7.63 7.66 17.46
N PHE A 111 -8.74 7.97 18.12
CA PHE A 111 -9.93 7.12 18.18
C PHE A 111 -11.10 7.79 17.46
N ARG A 112 -11.92 6.98 16.81
CA ARG A 112 -13.21 7.37 16.27
C ARG A 112 -14.25 6.37 16.78
N HIS A 113 -15.23 6.86 17.52
CA HIS A 113 -16.34 6.01 17.93
C HIS A 113 -17.47 6.07 16.92
N ALA A 114 -18.10 4.93 16.72
CA ALA A 114 -19.36 4.80 16.02
C ALA A 114 -20.19 3.69 16.68
N PRO A 115 -21.53 3.68 16.51
CA PRO A 115 -22.37 2.59 16.96
C PRO A 115 -22.06 1.28 16.19
N ALA A 116 -22.67 0.17 16.64
CA ALA A 116 -22.67 -1.12 15.95
C ALA A 116 -21.28 -1.60 15.49
N ALA A 117 -20.32 -1.63 16.41
CA ALA A 117 -18.95 -2.06 16.14
C ALA A 117 -18.16 -1.20 15.13
N GLY A 118 -18.65 -0.01 14.74
CA GLY A 118 -17.98 0.84 13.76
C GLY A 118 -16.82 1.71 14.29
N GLY A 119 -16.29 1.39 15.47
CA GLY A 119 -15.23 2.18 16.08
C GLY A 119 -13.85 1.86 15.51
N PHE A 120 -13.02 2.88 15.31
CA PHE A 120 -11.67 2.77 14.77
C PHE A 120 -10.65 3.39 15.72
N ALA A 121 -9.43 2.87 15.71
CA ALA A 121 -8.30 3.57 16.27
C ALA A 121 -7.02 3.38 15.45
N MET A 122 -6.12 4.36 15.56
CA MET A 122 -4.73 4.20 15.16
C MET A 122 -3.85 4.56 16.35
N LEU A 123 -2.88 3.69 16.64
CA LEU A 123 -1.86 3.86 17.66
C LEU A 123 -0.51 3.92 16.95
N SER A 124 0.35 4.87 17.31
CA SER A 124 1.61 5.06 16.63
C SER A 124 2.71 5.49 17.59
N LYS A 125 3.94 5.00 17.32
CA LYS A 125 5.17 5.44 17.99
C LYS A 125 5.61 6.83 17.50
N VAL A 126 5.19 7.23 16.30
CA VAL A 126 5.48 8.53 15.67
C VAL A 126 4.19 9.35 15.48
N PRO A 127 4.25 10.68 15.32
CA PRO A 127 3.05 11.51 15.15
C PRO A 127 2.12 11.03 14.03
N LEU A 128 0.81 11.01 14.32
CA LEU A 128 -0.26 10.78 13.35
C LEU A 128 -0.68 12.14 12.78
N GLU A 129 -0.20 12.47 11.58
CA GLU A 129 -0.51 13.74 10.92
C GLU A 129 -1.81 13.69 10.12
N LYS A 130 -2.58 14.78 10.19
CA LYS A 130 -3.87 14.94 9.49
C LYS A 130 -4.76 13.69 9.63
N PRO A 131 -5.02 13.22 10.87
CA PRO A 131 -5.95 12.13 11.05
C PRO A 131 -7.32 12.57 10.53
N ASP A 132 -7.94 11.72 9.74
CA ASP A 132 -9.21 11.98 9.11
C ASP A 132 -10.08 10.73 9.12
N TYR A 133 -11.39 10.92 9.01
CA TYR A 133 -12.35 9.84 8.92
C TYR A 133 -13.30 10.09 7.76
N GLN A 134 -13.25 9.18 6.80
CA GLN A 134 -14.19 9.14 5.70
C GLN A 134 -15.42 8.33 6.11
N PRO A 135 -16.64 8.89 6.04
CA PRO A 135 -17.86 8.14 6.31
C PRO A 135 -18.11 7.04 5.26
N PRO A 136 -18.95 6.04 5.59
CA PRO A 136 -19.33 4.99 4.64
C PRO A 136 -19.91 5.56 3.34
N LEU A 137 -19.62 4.88 2.23
CA LEU A 137 -20.24 5.19 0.94
C LEU A 137 -21.73 4.84 0.99
N ARG A 138 -22.60 5.84 1.06
CA ARG A 138 -24.07 5.62 1.15
C ARG A 138 -24.61 4.69 0.05
N SER A 139 -24.07 4.76 -1.17
CA SER A 139 -24.51 3.96 -2.31
C SER A 139 -23.96 2.53 -2.33
N SER A 140 -22.99 2.17 -1.48
CA SER A 140 -22.54 0.78 -1.38
C SER A 140 -23.57 -0.09 -0.66
N GLY A 141 -24.37 0.50 0.25
CA GLY A 141 -25.22 -0.23 1.19
C GLY A 141 -24.48 -0.69 2.46
N GLY A 142 -23.19 -0.37 2.56
CA GLY A 142 -22.38 -0.61 3.74
C GLY A 142 -22.43 0.53 4.76
N TRP A 143 -21.96 0.27 5.97
CA TRP A 143 -22.12 1.19 7.10
C TRP A 143 -20.82 1.57 7.82
N PHE A 144 -19.68 0.97 7.44
CA PHE A 144 -18.39 1.31 8.01
C PHE A 144 -17.62 2.29 7.13
N GLY A 145 -16.94 3.24 7.78
CA GLY A 145 -16.09 4.22 7.12
C GLY A 145 -14.64 3.78 7.02
N THR A 146 -13.75 4.75 6.82
CA THR A 146 -12.30 4.52 6.74
C THR A 146 -11.57 5.59 7.54
N GLN A 147 -10.71 5.18 8.46
CA GLN A 147 -9.83 6.09 9.19
C GLN A 147 -8.51 6.24 8.42
N ARG A 148 -7.99 7.46 8.31
CA ARG A 148 -6.79 7.79 7.55
C ARG A 148 -5.84 8.60 8.42
N ALA A 149 -4.54 8.39 8.26
CA ALA A 149 -3.51 9.28 8.80
C ALA A 149 -2.25 9.22 7.95
N ARG A 150 -1.39 10.23 8.10
CA ARG A 150 -0.04 10.22 7.53
C ARG A 150 0.96 10.06 8.66
N VAL A 151 2.01 9.28 8.43
CA VAL A 151 3.09 9.05 9.40
C VAL A 151 4.44 9.22 8.73
N MET A 152 5.40 9.77 9.46
CA MET A 152 6.80 9.84 9.03
C MET A 152 7.58 8.69 9.65
N LEU A 153 7.87 7.66 8.84
CA LEU A 153 8.63 6.48 9.26
C LEU A 153 10.05 6.57 8.69
N GLY A 154 10.99 6.98 9.54
CA GLY A 154 12.30 7.44 9.10
C GLY A 154 12.19 8.78 8.38
N ARG A 155 12.71 8.88 7.15
CA ARG A 155 12.64 10.10 6.31
C ARG A 155 11.54 10.06 5.26
N ARG A 156 10.61 9.11 5.36
CA ARG A 156 9.57 8.87 4.35
C ARG A 156 8.19 8.98 4.95
N GLU A 157 7.32 9.65 4.21
CA GLU A 157 5.90 9.75 4.54
C GLU A 157 5.17 8.48 4.05
N LEU A 158 4.28 7.98 4.89
CA LEU A 158 3.35 6.89 4.57
C LEU A 158 1.92 7.32 4.88
N MET A 159 1.00 7.11 3.94
CA MET A 159 -0.43 7.19 4.22
C MET A 159 -0.94 5.83 4.68
N VAL A 160 -1.61 5.81 5.82
CA VAL A 160 -2.17 4.60 6.45
C VAL A 160 -3.69 4.71 6.42
N LEU A 161 -4.37 3.71 5.87
CA LEU A 161 -5.83 3.61 5.81
C LEU A 161 -6.32 2.40 6.59
N ASN A 162 -6.92 2.65 7.75
CA ASN A 162 -7.57 1.63 8.57
C ASN A 162 -9.02 1.43 8.08
N VAL A 163 -9.30 0.24 7.54
CA VAL A 163 -10.60 -0.16 7.02
C VAL A 163 -11.28 -1.20 7.91
N HIS A 164 -12.61 -1.21 7.88
CA HIS A 164 -13.42 -2.29 8.40
C HIS A 164 -14.57 -2.43 7.39
N LEU A 165 -14.53 -3.40 6.48
CA LEU A 165 -15.55 -3.50 5.43
C LEU A 165 -16.80 -4.19 5.97
N THR A 166 -17.94 -4.03 5.28
CA THR A 166 -19.24 -4.48 5.77
C THR A 166 -19.24 -5.96 6.18
N ALA A 167 -19.62 -6.26 7.43
CA ALA A 167 -19.65 -7.62 7.96
C ALA A 167 -20.84 -8.44 7.42
N THR A 168 -20.66 -9.77 7.34
CA THR A 168 -21.77 -10.69 7.03
C THR A 168 -22.51 -11.04 8.31
N VAL A 169 -23.67 -10.43 8.55
CA VAL A 169 -24.46 -10.68 9.77
C VAL A 169 -25.71 -11.52 9.46
N PRO A 170 -25.67 -12.85 9.65
CA PRO A 170 -26.84 -13.70 9.44
C PRO A 170 -27.91 -13.47 10.52
N ARG A 171 -29.19 -13.66 10.16
CA ARG A 171 -30.31 -13.65 11.11
C ARG A 171 -30.42 -15.01 11.81
N ARG A 172 -31.10 -15.04 12.97
CA ARG A 172 -31.23 -16.22 13.85
C ARG A 172 -31.73 -17.51 13.17
N ASN A 173 -32.32 -17.44 11.98
CA ASN A 173 -32.86 -18.58 11.22
C ASN A 173 -32.40 -18.63 9.75
N THR A 174 -31.27 -18.00 9.40
CA THR A 174 -30.73 -18.07 8.03
C THR A 174 -30.34 -19.51 7.67
N ASN A 175 -30.95 -20.08 6.63
CA ASN A 175 -30.57 -21.40 6.10
C ASN A 175 -29.34 -21.30 5.16
N THR A 176 -28.75 -22.44 4.78
CA THR A 176 -27.55 -22.50 3.93
C THR A 176 -27.65 -21.68 2.64
N LYS A 177 -28.75 -21.84 1.88
CA LYS A 177 -28.95 -21.11 0.62
C LYS A 177 -29.04 -19.60 0.85
N ALA A 178 -29.76 -19.19 1.89
CA ALA A 178 -29.88 -17.79 2.28
C ALA A 178 -28.55 -17.23 2.82
N LEU A 179 -27.72 -18.05 3.47
CA LEU A 179 -26.40 -17.68 3.94
C LEU A 179 -25.44 -17.45 2.77
N LEU A 180 -25.38 -18.37 1.80
CA LEU A 180 -24.58 -18.19 0.59
C LEU A 180 -25.01 -16.95 -0.20
N ALA A 181 -26.32 -16.74 -0.37
CA ALA A 181 -26.85 -15.53 -1.01
C ALA A 181 -26.58 -14.26 -0.20
N LEU A 182 -26.47 -14.34 1.13
CA LEU A 182 -26.06 -13.23 1.98
C LEU A 182 -24.58 -12.92 1.76
N PHE A 183 -23.70 -13.93 1.80
CA PHE A 183 -22.27 -13.76 1.50
C PHE A 183 -22.05 -13.11 0.14
N ALA A 184 -22.67 -13.63 -0.93
CA ALA A 184 -22.52 -13.06 -2.27
C ALA A 184 -22.98 -11.59 -2.34
N ARG A 185 -24.10 -11.24 -1.69
CA ARG A 185 -24.58 -9.86 -1.63
C ARG A 185 -23.64 -8.96 -0.83
N THR A 186 -23.16 -9.41 0.32
CA THR A 186 -22.25 -8.64 1.15
C THR A 186 -20.89 -8.46 0.48
N GLU A 187 -20.37 -9.46 -0.24
CA GLU A 187 -19.15 -9.32 -1.06
C GLU A 187 -19.31 -8.24 -2.14
N ALA A 188 -20.47 -8.16 -2.81
CA ALA A 188 -20.73 -7.09 -3.77
C ALA A 188 -20.77 -5.69 -3.12
N VAL A 189 -21.16 -5.59 -1.83
CA VAL A 189 -21.07 -4.35 -1.06
C VAL A 189 -19.60 -4.02 -0.77
N ARG A 190 -18.81 -4.99 -0.29
CA ARG A 190 -17.38 -4.83 0.02
C ARG A 190 -16.57 -4.40 -1.20
N ASP A 191 -16.84 -4.99 -2.37
CA ASP A 191 -16.21 -4.61 -3.63
C ASP A 191 -16.48 -3.13 -3.99
N LYS A 192 -17.71 -2.65 -3.80
CA LYS A 192 -18.04 -1.22 -3.99
C LYS A 192 -17.31 -0.34 -2.98
N GLU A 193 -17.25 -0.75 -1.71
CA GLU A 193 -16.55 -0.02 -0.64
C GLU A 193 -15.06 0.12 -0.96
N ILE A 194 -14.37 -0.98 -1.25
CA ILE A 194 -12.93 -0.96 -1.48
C ILE A 194 -12.56 -0.21 -2.77
N ARG A 195 -13.36 -0.34 -3.84
CA ARG A 195 -13.16 0.43 -5.08
C ARG A 195 -13.30 1.92 -4.85
N HIS A 196 -14.26 2.32 -4.02
CA HIS A 196 -14.42 3.73 -3.66
C HIS A 196 -13.23 4.26 -2.86
N ILE A 197 -12.74 3.48 -1.89
CA ILE A 197 -11.57 3.83 -1.08
C ILE A 197 -10.33 3.95 -1.97
N VAL A 198 -10.03 2.92 -2.77
CA VAL A 198 -8.85 2.87 -3.65
C VAL A 198 -8.92 3.94 -4.74
N GLY A 199 -10.09 4.19 -5.32
CA GLY A 199 -10.28 5.20 -6.37
C GLY A 199 -10.07 6.64 -5.91
N GLN A 200 -10.00 6.89 -4.60
CA GLN A 200 -9.69 8.20 -4.03
C GLN A 200 -8.23 8.35 -3.60
N LEU A 201 -7.44 7.28 -3.71
CA LEU A 201 -6.03 7.33 -3.36
C LEU A 201 -5.27 8.14 -4.41
N PRO A 202 -4.31 8.98 -3.99
CA PRO A 202 -3.42 9.64 -4.94
C PRO A 202 -2.50 8.59 -5.57
N GLU A 203 -2.36 8.66 -6.90
CA GLU A 203 -1.72 7.66 -7.77
C GLU A 203 -0.24 7.33 -7.42
N ARG A 204 0.42 8.13 -6.58
CA ARG A 204 1.88 8.06 -6.33
C ARG A 204 2.29 8.10 -4.86
N TRP A 205 1.35 8.04 -3.94
CA TRP A 205 1.72 8.08 -2.53
C TRP A 205 2.15 6.70 -2.04
N PRO A 206 3.13 6.62 -1.13
CA PRO A 206 3.30 5.45 -0.28
C PRO A 206 2.03 5.23 0.54
N VAL A 207 1.29 4.16 0.22
CA VAL A 207 0.04 3.81 0.88
C VAL A 207 0.09 2.41 1.44
N VAL A 208 -0.43 2.26 2.66
CA VAL A 208 -0.86 0.97 3.22
C VAL A 208 -2.35 1.04 3.55
N VAL A 209 -3.11 0.08 3.03
CA VAL A 209 -4.52 -0.14 3.38
C VAL A 209 -4.58 -1.41 4.21
N LEU A 210 -5.08 -1.32 5.43
CA LEU A 210 -5.09 -2.44 6.36
C LEU A 210 -6.36 -2.46 7.20
N GLY A 211 -6.76 -3.65 7.62
CA GLY A 211 -7.99 -3.78 8.39
C GLY A 211 -8.61 -5.16 8.34
N ASP A 212 -9.80 -5.22 8.90
CA ASP A 212 -10.74 -6.32 8.70
C ASP A 212 -11.51 -6.06 7.40
N PHE A 213 -11.17 -6.80 6.35
CA PHE A 213 -11.84 -6.68 5.07
C PHE A 213 -13.14 -7.49 5.04
N ASN A 214 -13.38 -8.34 6.06
CA ASN A 214 -14.50 -9.27 6.12
C ASN A 214 -14.63 -10.20 4.88
N SER A 215 -13.63 -10.21 3.99
CA SER A 215 -13.64 -10.91 2.72
C SER A 215 -12.73 -12.14 2.75
N ILE A 216 -13.20 -13.22 2.13
CA ILE A 216 -12.49 -14.50 2.06
C ILE A 216 -11.77 -14.58 0.71
N PRO A 217 -10.47 -14.93 0.64
CA PRO A 217 -9.69 -14.90 -0.60
C PRO A 217 -10.33 -15.71 -1.74
N THR A 218 -10.85 -16.89 -1.45
CA THR A 218 -11.39 -17.83 -2.43
C THR A 218 -12.80 -17.49 -2.93
N LEU A 219 -13.52 -16.59 -2.25
CA LEU A 219 -14.92 -16.26 -2.54
C LEU A 219 -15.12 -14.77 -2.86
N SER A 220 -14.06 -13.96 -2.80
CA SER A 220 -14.13 -12.51 -2.89
C SER A 220 -13.29 -11.96 -4.03
N GLY A 221 -13.84 -10.99 -4.75
CA GLY A 221 -13.07 -10.18 -5.70
C GLY A 221 -12.22 -9.10 -5.04
N VAL A 222 -12.31 -8.89 -3.71
CA VAL A 222 -11.66 -7.78 -3.01
C VAL A 222 -10.13 -7.95 -2.93
N PRO A 223 -9.56 -9.06 -2.40
CA PRO A 223 -8.10 -9.25 -2.42
C PRO A 223 -7.52 -9.23 -3.85
N ASP A 224 -8.23 -9.83 -4.80
CA ASP A 224 -7.86 -9.82 -6.22
C ASP A 224 -7.88 -8.42 -6.83
N PHE A 225 -8.89 -7.60 -6.47
CA PHE A 225 -8.97 -6.20 -6.90
C PHE A 225 -7.79 -5.40 -6.35
N MET A 226 -7.46 -5.54 -5.07
CA MET A 226 -6.30 -4.87 -4.45
C MET A 226 -5.01 -5.24 -5.19
N THR A 227 -4.78 -6.53 -5.44
CA THR A 227 -3.59 -7.01 -6.14
C THR A 227 -3.49 -6.47 -7.57
N ARG A 228 -4.60 -6.50 -8.33
CA ARG A 228 -4.66 -5.97 -9.70
C ARG A 228 -4.52 -4.46 -9.80
N THR A 229 -4.82 -3.73 -8.72
CA THR A 229 -4.68 -2.26 -8.65
C THR A 229 -3.32 -1.81 -8.11
N GLY A 230 -2.35 -2.72 -8.06
CA GLY A 230 -0.96 -2.38 -7.73
C GLY A 230 -0.65 -2.44 -6.24
N PHE A 231 -1.50 -3.06 -5.43
CA PHE A 231 -1.17 -3.42 -4.05
C PHE A 231 -0.56 -4.82 -3.98
N THR A 232 0.13 -5.08 -2.88
CA THR A 232 0.65 -6.38 -2.51
C THR A 232 0.10 -6.77 -1.15
N ASP A 233 -0.49 -7.96 -1.05
CA ASP A 233 -0.88 -8.58 0.23
C ASP A 233 0.37 -9.03 0.97
N CYS A 234 0.61 -8.46 2.16
CA CYS A 234 1.85 -8.69 2.88
C CYS A 234 2.06 -10.14 3.31
N LEU A 235 1.00 -10.86 3.74
CA LEU A 235 1.16 -12.25 4.16
C LEU A 235 1.39 -13.14 2.94
N ALA A 236 0.63 -12.95 1.86
CA ALA A 236 0.80 -13.73 0.64
C ALA A 236 2.16 -13.49 -0.04
N GLU A 237 2.80 -12.35 0.19
CA GLU A 237 4.15 -12.05 -0.34
C GLU A 237 5.25 -12.88 0.33
N VAL A 238 5.11 -13.22 1.62
CA VAL A 238 6.21 -13.82 2.42
C VAL A 238 5.84 -15.14 3.10
N VAL A 239 4.57 -15.53 3.12
CA VAL A 239 4.08 -16.78 3.70
C VAL A 239 3.48 -17.63 2.60
N LYS A 240 4.04 -18.83 2.41
CA LYS A 240 3.46 -19.85 1.54
C LYS A 240 2.06 -20.22 2.06
N ASP A 241 1.09 -20.30 1.15
CA ASP A 241 -0.30 -20.66 1.45
C ASP A 241 -0.93 -19.73 2.51
N ALA A 242 -0.65 -18.42 2.44
CA ALA A 242 -1.12 -17.43 3.42
C ALA A 242 -2.63 -17.51 3.72
N ASP A 243 -3.46 -17.93 2.76
CA ASP A 243 -4.91 -18.11 2.93
C ASP A 243 -5.30 -19.20 3.93
N THR A 244 -4.36 -20.09 4.27
CA THR A 244 -4.52 -21.09 5.33
C THR A 244 -4.21 -20.55 6.73
N LEU A 245 -3.68 -19.33 6.85
CA LEU A 245 -3.45 -18.67 8.13
C LEU A 245 -4.72 -17.92 8.56
N PRO A 246 -5.48 -18.45 9.53
CA PRO A 246 -6.68 -17.76 9.98
C PRO A 246 -6.31 -16.46 10.70
N THR A 247 -7.15 -15.46 10.54
CA THR A 247 -7.10 -14.19 11.30
C THR A 247 -8.38 -13.96 12.08
N TRP A 248 -9.40 -14.80 11.88
CA TRP A 248 -10.64 -14.85 12.64
C TRP A 248 -10.93 -16.28 13.03
N HIS A 249 -11.49 -16.47 14.21
CA HIS A 249 -11.93 -17.77 14.72
C HIS A 249 -13.22 -17.64 15.52
N TRP A 250 -14.02 -18.69 15.51
CA TRP A 250 -15.20 -18.78 16.35
C TRP A 250 -15.45 -20.21 16.77
N LYS A 251 -15.53 -20.42 18.09
CA LYS A 251 -15.89 -21.70 18.70
C LYS A 251 -17.39 -21.75 18.93
N ARG A 252 -18.08 -22.69 18.27
CA ARG A 252 -19.52 -22.90 18.44
C ARG A 252 -19.84 -24.39 18.51
N ALA A 253 -20.55 -24.79 19.57
CA ALA A 253 -20.98 -26.17 19.79
C ALA A 253 -19.84 -27.21 19.71
N GLY A 254 -18.65 -26.85 20.19
CA GLY A 254 -17.47 -27.73 20.17
C GLY A 254 -16.71 -27.76 18.84
N THR A 255 -17.20 -27.08 17.80
CA THR A 255 -16.50 -26.91 16.52
C THR A 255 -15.87 -25.53 16.44
N GLU A 256 -14.62 -25.48 15.99
CA GLU A 256 -13.91 -24.24 15.70
C GLU A 256 -13.98 -23.94 14.20
N TYR A 257 -14.43 -22.73 13.87
CA TYR A 257 -14.48 -22.21 12.52
C TYR A 257 -13.44 -21.10 12.42
N SER A 258 -12.62 -21.11 11.38
CA SER A 258 -11.57 -20.11 11.22
C SER A 258 -11.45 -19.66 9.77
N LEU A 259 -11.21 -18.37 9.58
CA LEU A 259 -11.12 -17.73 8.27
C LEU A 259 -10.00 -16.69 8.28
N ARG A 260 -9.48 -16.37 7.10
CA ARG A 260 -8.61 -15.22 6.88
C ARG A 260 -9.45 -14.04 6.38
N LEU A 261 -9.61 -13.02 7.22
CA LEU A 261 -10.45 -11.84 6.96
C LEU A 261 -9.67 -10.52 7.08
N ASP A 262 -8.53 -10.55 7.75
CA ASP A 262 -7.70 -9.38 8.04
C ASP A 262 -6.50 -9.32 7.09
N TYR A 263 -6.29 -8.16 6.48
CA TYR A 263 -5.26 -7.96 5.46
C TYR A 263 -4.48 -6.67 5.71
N ILE A 264 -3.25 -6.66 5.21
CA ILE A 264 -2.41 -5.47 5.10
C ILE A 264 -1.90 -5.42 3.67
N PHE A 265 -2.41 -4.47 2.89
CA PHE A 265 -2.04 -4.23 1.51
C PHE A 265 -1.13 -3.01 1.41
N SER A 266 0.06 -3.16 0.87
CA SER A 266 0.97 -2.04 0.58
C SER A 266 1.05 -1.77 -0.92
N ALA A 267 1.11 -0.49 -1.30
CA ALA A 267 1.37 -0.11 -2.69
C ALA A 267 2.72 -0.70 -3.15
N ARG A 268 2.71 -1.52 -4.21
CA ARG A 268 3.86 -2.31 -4.69
C ARG A 268 5.06 -1.46 -5.08
N THR A 269 4.84 -0.19 -5.41
CA THR A 269 5.88 0.77 -5.79
C THR A 269 6.58 1.42 -4.61
N SER A 270 6.08 1.23 -3.39
CA SER A 270 6.49 2.02 -2.24
C SER A 270 7.29 1.24 -1.22
N ALA A 271 6.87 0.02 -0.91
CA ALA A 271 7.51 -0.84 0.06
C ALA A 271 7.38 -2.31 -0.35
N ARG A 272 8.35 -3.13 0.06
CA ARG A 272 8.38 -4.58 -0.09
C ARG A 272 8.21 -5.22 1.28
N THR A 273 7.38 -6.25 1.39
CA THR A 273 7.27 -7.01 2.64
C THR A 273 8.52 -7.87 2.84
N VAL A 274 9.13 -7.78 4.02
CA VAL A 274 10.30 -8.58 4.41
C VAL A 274 9.98 -9.53 5.57
N GLY A 275 8.81 -9.40 6.19
CA GLY A 275 8.29 -10.34 7.16
C GLY A 275 6.80 -10.12 7.42
N GLY A 276 6.09 -11.19 7.77
CA GLY A 276 4.65 -11.15 8.01
C GLY A 276 4.25 -12.33 8.90
N ARG A 277 3.39 -12.09 9.88
CA ARG A 277 2.86 -13.15 10.75
C ARG A 277 1.52 -12.77 11.36
N VAL A 278 0.81 -13.79 11.81
CA VAL A 278 -0.39 -13.68 12.63
C VAL A 278 -0.01 -13.94 14.09
N ILE A 279 -0.43 -13.08 15.00
CA ILE A 279 -0.27 -13.24 16.46
C ILE A 279 -1.58 -13.77 17.01
N GLN A 280 -1.59 -15.07 17.29
CA GLN A 280 -2.74 -15.73 17.88
C GLN A 280 -2.87 -15.38 19.36
N SER A 281 -4.09 -15.10 19.80
CA SER A 281 -4.43 -14.85 21.20
C SER A 281 -5.93 -15.08 21.42
N ASP A 282 -6.32 -15.54 22.60
CA ASP A 282 -7.73 -15.65 22.98
C ASP A 282 -8.37 -14.30 23.38
N ALA A 283 -7.62 -13.21 23.26
CA ALA A 283 -8.06 -11.89 23.68
C ALA A 283 -9.14 -11.31 22.77
N SER A 284 -9.26 -11.76 21.52
CA SER A 284 -10.29 -11.37 20.55
C SER A 284 -10.67 -12.60 19.72
N ASP A 285 -11.82 -12.55 19.05
CA ASP A 285 -12.19 -13.52 18.00
C ASP A 285 -11.42 -13.27 16.69
N HIS A 286 -10.68 -12.17 16.60
CA HIS A 286 -9.64 -11.99 15.60
C HIS A 286 -8.24 -12.20 16.19
N PHE A 287 -7.29 -12.49 15.31
CA PHE A 287 -5.86 -12.50 15.58
C PHE A 287 -5.22 -11.27 14.93
N LEU A 288 -4.20 -10.72 15.59
CA LEU A 288 -3.50 -9.55 15.07
C LEU A 288 -2.62 -9.97 13.89
N VAL A 289 -2.72 -9.23 12.78
CA VAL A 289 -1.82 -9.38 11.63
C VAL A 289 -0.74 -8.31 11.72
N THR A 290 0.53 -8.67 11.57
CA THR A 290 1.64 -7.72 11.54
C THR A 290 2.59 -8.01 10.39
N CYS A 291 3.05 -6.95 9.73
CA CYS A 291 3.98 -7.02 8.62
C CYS A 291 5.09 -5.98 8.76
N SER A 292 6.30 -6.40 8.37
CA SER A 292 7.52 -5.61 8.40
C SER A 292 7.96 -5.34 6.96
N TYR A 293 8.40 -4.12 6.71
CA TYR A 293 8.61 -3.61 5.36
C TYR A 293 9.99 -3.05 5.17
N GLN A 294 10.51 -3.23 3.96
CA GLN A 294 11.61 -2.45 3.42
C GLN A 294 11.08 -1.39 2.45
N TRP A 295 11.56 -0.17 2.60
CA TRP A 295 11.31 0.93 1.68
C TRP A 295 11.91 0.61 0.31
N LEU A 296 11.08 0.65 -0.75
CA LEU A 296 11.58 0.56 -2.11
C LEU A 296 12.12 1.92 -2.58
N PRO A 297 13.15 1.95 -3.45
CA PRO A 297 13.58 3.19 -4.08
C PRO A 297 12.38 3.92 -4.71
N VAL A 298 12.30 5.24 -4.54
CA VAL A 298 11.21 6.03 -5.13
C VAL A 298 11.32 5.94 -6.65
N PRO A 299 10.30 5.44 -7.38
CA PRO A 299 10.36 5.34 -8.83
C PRO A 299 10.52 6.74 -9.43
N VAL A 300 11.61 6.96 -10.16
CA VAL A 300 11.86 8.22 -10.86
C VAL A 300 10.84 8.35 -11.99
N THR A 301 9.91 9.30 -11.89
CA THR A 301 9.04 9.68 -13.00
C THR A 301 9.58 10.97 -13.61
N LEU A 302 10.02 10.91 -14.87
CA LEU A 302 10.50 12.08 -15.61
C LEU A 302 9.38 13.13 -15.72
N GLY A 303 9.67 14.36 -15.27
CA GLY A 303 8.77 15.51 -15.38
C GLY A 303 8.67 16.04 -16.81
N ARG A 304 7.64 16.86 -17.06
CA ARG A 304 7.39 17.51 -18.36
C ARG A 304 8.45 18.59 -18.62
N LEU A 305 9.26 18.43 -19.66
CA LEU A 305 10.20 19.44 -20.14
C LEU A 305 9.45 20.64 -20.76
N SER A 306 9.78 21.86 -20.34
CA SER A 306 9.49 23.10 -21.05
C SER A 306 10.83 23.73 -21.42
N VAL A 307 11.02 24.04 -22.70
CA VAL A 307 12.25 24.65 -23.24
C VAL A 307 11.88 26.02 -23.77
N GLN A 308 12.67 27.03 -23.42
CA GLN A 308 12.65 28.35 -24.06
C GLN A 308 14.06 28.69 -24.55
N ALA A 309 14.12 29.15 -25.80
CA ALA A 309 15.21 29.69 -26.61
C ALA A 309 16.66 29.64 -26.05
N GLY A 310 17.52 28.88 -26.75
CA GLY A 310 18.98 29.04 -26.69
C GLY A 310 19.73 28.35 -25.53
N ARG A 311 19.27 27.19 -25.05
CA ARG A 311 19.78 26.56 -23.81
C ARG A 311 20.29 25.13 -23.97
N VAL A 312 21.35 24.80 -23.22
CA VAL A 312 21.83 23.43 -22.97
C VAL A 312 20.88 22.73 -21.97
N VAL A 313 20.50 21.49 -22.24
CA VAL A 313 19.62 20.67 -21.39
C VAL A 313 20.43 19.54 -20.74
N TYR A 314 20.34 19.43 -19.42
CA TYR A 314 20.90 18.29 -18.66
C TYR A 314 19.77 17.37 -18.20
N LEU A 315 19.90 16.07 -18.47
CA LEU A 315 19.08 15.05 -17.85
C LEU A 315 19.96 14.32 -16.83
N VAL A 316 19.68 14.52 -15.54
CA VAL A 316 20.38 13.82 -14.47
C VAL A 316 19.46 12.77 -13.87
N ASP A 317 19.99 11.55 -13.76
CA ASP A 317 19.35 10.46 -13.03
C ASP A 317 19.23 10.85 -11.54
N ALA A 318 18.00 11.11 -11.09
CA ALA A 318 17.72 11.63 -9.75
C ALA A 318 17.89 10.60 -8.64
N ALA A 319 18.22 9.33 -8.97
CA ALA A 319 18.23 8.23 -8.02
C ALA A 319 19.25 8.38 -6.86
N GLU A 320 20.19 9.32 -6.94
CA GLU A 320 21.30 9.44 -5.99
C GLU A 320 21.69 10.88 -5.57
N MET A 321 20.85 11.89 -5.86
CA MET A 321 21.19 13.29 -5.54
C MET A 321 20.87 13.66 -4.07
N THR A 322 21.91 13.70 -3.23
CA THR A 322 21.93 14.52 -2.01
C THR A 322 22.24 15.98 -2.36
N PRO A 323 21.93 16.97 -1.48
CA PRO A 323 22.29 18.37 -1.69
C PRO A 323 23.78 18.58 -2.03
N GLU A 324 24.68 17.78 -1.45
CA GLU A 324 26.11 17.79 -1.73
C GLU A 324 26.43 17.30 -3.14
N ARG A 325 25.81 16.20 -3.58
CA ARG A 325 26.00 15.67 -4.95
C ARG A 325 25.40 16.58 -6.02
N THR A 326 24.31 17.28 -5.70
CA THR A 326 23.78 18.35 -6.56
C THR A 326 24.76 19.52 -6.70
N ARG A 327 25.47 19.88 -5.62
CA ARG A 327 26.52 20.90 -5.65
C ARG A 327 27.72 20.44 -6.48
N SER A 328 28.22 19.22 -6.26
CA SER A 328 29.34 18.66 -7.03
C SER A 328 29.01 18.47 -8.50
N ALA A 329 27.81 18.00 -8.86
CA ALA A 329 27.39 17.91 -10.26
C ALA A 329 27.31 19.30 -10.92
N ARG A 330 26.83 20.32 -10.20
CA ARG A 330 26.84 21.71 -10.68
C ARG A 330 28.25 22.28 -10.85
N GLU A 331 29.18 21.95 -9.95
CA GLU A 331 30.58 22.38 -10.04
C GLU A 331 31.32 21.67 -11.18
N LEU A 332 31.13 20.36 -11.34
CA LEU A 332 31.76 19.54 -12.39
C LEU A 332 31.25 19.93 -13.79
N VAL A 333 29.96 20.23 -13.88
CA VAL A 333 29.33 20.78 -15.10
C VAL A 333 29.78 22.22 -15.32
N GLY A 334 29.78 23.07 -14.29
CA GLY A 334 30.25 24.46 -14.40
C GLY A 334 31.70 24.56 -14.89
N ALA A 335 32.58 23.69 -14.41
CA ALA A 335 33.98 23.60 -14.85
C ALA A 335 34.12 23.15 -16.32
N SER A 336 33.30 22.17 -16.75
CA SER A 336 33.28 21.69 -18.14
C SER A 336 32.65 22.70 -19.10
N VAL A 337 31.67 23.48 -18.63
CA VAL A 337 30.90 24.44 -19.42
C VAL A 337 31.61 25.78 -19.57
N ALA A 338 32.38 26.23 -18.57
CA ALA A 338 33.23 27.41 -18.67
C ALA A 338 34.25 27.30 -19.82
N LYS A 339 34.64 26.07 -20.19
CA LYS A 339 35.52 25.79 -21.33
C LYS A 339 34.83 25.84 -22.69
N LEU A 340 33.51 25.73 -22.74
CA LEU A 340 32.72 25.69 -23.98
C LEU A 340 32.29 27.08 -24.50
N LYS A 341 32.64 28.17 -23.82
CA LYS A 341 32.25 29.57 -24.15
C LYS A 341 30.73 29.75 -24.39
N VAL A 342 29.90 28.98 -23.70
CA VAL A 342 28.44 29.12 -23.77
C VAL A 342 28.01 30.18 -22.74
N GLU A 343 27.18 31.16 -23.12
CA GLU A 343 26.88 32.33 -22.27
C GLU A 343 25.68 32.13 -21.32
N GLN A 344 24.85 31.10 -21.51
CA GLN A 344 23.69 30.81 -20.65
C GLN A 344 23.40 29.31 -20.53
N TYR A 345 22.99 28.84 -19.35
CA TYR A 345 22.76 27.41 -19.07
C TYR A 345 21.41 27.15 -18.38
N LEU A 346 20.79 26.01 -18.68
CA LEU A 346 19.59 25.53 -17.99
C LEU A 346 19.85 24.17 -17.35
N CYS A 347 19.87 24.13 -16.02
CA CYS A 347 19.93 22.89 -15.28
C CYS A 347 18.49 22.37 -15.10
N VAL A 348 18.10 21.31 -15.82
CA VAL A 348 16.79 20.66 -15.59
C VAL A 348 16.98 19.64 -14.46
N GLY A 349 16.90 20.12 -13.23
CA GLY A 349 16.66 19.26 -12.07
C GLY A 349 15.16 18.97 -11.98
N VAL A 350 14.76 17.70 -12.05
CA VAL A 350 13.36 17.32 -11.82
C VAL A 350 13.08 17.42 -10.33
N ALA A 351 12.56 18.59 -9.90
CA ALA A 351 12.06 18.77 -8.55
C ALA A 351 10.70 18.08 -8.39
N GLY A 352 10.47 17.50 -7.21
CA GLY A 352 9.21 16.85 -6.85
C GLY A 352 7.97 17.76 -6.95
N PRO A 353 6.76 17.24 -6.68
CA PRO A 353 5.50 17.81 -7.13
C PRO A 353 5.01 19.08 -6.38
N LYS A 354 5.89 19.95 -5.87
CA LYS A 354 5.46 21.21 -5.25
C LYS A 354 6.26 22.42 -5.75
N LYS A 355 5.59 23.21 -6.59
CA LYS A 355 5.89 24.56 -7.09
C LYS A 355 7.23 24.75 -7.81
N LEU A 356 7.16 24.87 -9.13
CA LEU A 356 8.06 25.74 -9.89
C LEU A 356 7.63 27.20 -9.63
N LEU A 357 8.54 28.05 -9.17
CA LEU A 357 8.38 29.50 -9.26
C LEU A 357 8.86 29.93 -10.66
N VAL A 358 7.95 30.44 -11.49
CA VAL A 358 8.26 31.22 -12.69
C VAL A 358 7.38 32.49 -12.62
N PRO A 359 7.89 33.70 -12.93
CA PRO A 359 7.08 34.91 -12.94
C PRO A 359 6.02 34.85 -14.05
N GLU A 360 4.82 35.35 -13.76
CA GLU A 360 3.67 35.38 -14.68
C GLU A 360 3.87 36.35 -15.86
N GLU A 361 3.52 35.91 -17.08
CA GLU A 361 2.62 36.64 -17.98
C GLU A 361 1.87 35.65 -18.90
N PRO A 362 0.61 35.93 -19.31
CA PRO A 362 -0.26 34.96 -19.93
C PRO A 362 -0.17 34.98 -21.47
N VAL A 363 0.08 33.82 -22.09
CA VAL A 363 -0.15 33.61 -23.53
C VAL A 363 -1.39 32.74 -23.72
N ARG A 364 -2.34 33.26 -24.51
CA ARG A 364 -3.63 32.62 -24.83
C ARG A 364 -3.43 31.29 -25.57
N ALA A 365 -4.22 30.29 -25.19
CA ALA A 365 -4.29 29.00 -25.88
C ALA A 365 -5.13 29.11 -27.17
N THR A 366 -4.65 28.49 -28.25
CA THR A 366 -5.43 28.21 -29.47
C THR A 366 -5.99 26.78 -29.45
N GLU A 367 -7.07 26.58 -30.21
CA GLU A 367 -8.01 25.44 -30.21
C GLU A 367 -7.45 24.06 -30.67
N GLU A 368 -6.17 23.91 -31.00
CA GLU A 368 -5.63 22.67 -31.60
C GLU A 368 -5.36 21.51 -30.62
N ASN A 369 -5.55 21.69 -29.31
CA ASN A 369 -5.19 20.67 -28.31
C ASN A 369 -6.31 19.69 -27.91
N LYS A 370 -7.43 19.63 -28.64
CA LYS A 370 -8.57 18.76 -28.28
C LYS A 370 -8.55 17.35 -28.86
N THR A 371 -7.64 16.99 -29.77
CA THR A 371 -7.79 15.76 -30.60
C THR A 371 -6.82 14.61 -30.32
N ALA A 372 -6.08 14.62 -29.21
CA ALA A 372 -5.15 13.51 -28.87
C ALA A 372 -5.68 12.51 -27.82
N ALA A 373 -6.89 12.70 -27.29
CA ALA A 373 -7.41 11.91 -26.16
C ALA A 373 -8.14 10.59 -26.54
N SER A 374 -8.16 10.17 -27.81
CA SER A 374 -9.07 9.11 -28.28
C SER A 374 -8.46 7.76 -28.68
N ARG A 375 -7.17 7.48 -28.39
CA ARG A 375 -6.58 6.18 -28.75
C ARG A 375 -5.93 5.50 -27.55
N GLY A 376 -6.67 4.57 -26.95
CA GLY A 376 -6.21 3.71 -25.87
C GLY A 376 -5.04 2.83 -26.32
N LEU A 377 -3.97 2.84 -25.53
CA LEU A 377 -2.85 1.91 -25.63
C LEU A 377 -2.65 1.22 -24.26
N PRO A 378 -2.31 -0.07 -24.22
CA PRO A 378 -2.23 -0.84 -22.98
C PRO A 378 -0.94 -0.54 -22.20
N ALA A 379 -1.07 -0.50 -20.86
CA ALA A 379 0.02 -0.26 -19.93
C ALA A 379 0.72 -1.57 -19.52
N GLY A 380 1.96 -1.76 -19.98
CA GLY A 380 2.98 -2.69 -19.47
C GLY A 380 4.31 -1.94 -19.28
N PRO A 381 5.38 -2.53 -18.73
CA PRO A 381 6.51 -1.77 -18.16
C PRO A 381 7.37 -1.09 -19.25
N GLN A 382 6.98 0.13 -19.64
CA GLN A 382 7.66 0.96 -20.64
C GLN A 382 8.80 1.81 -20.06
N ALA A 383 9.65 1.26 -19.19
CA ALA A 383 10.76 2.03 -18.63
C ALA A 383 11.78 2.50 -19.70
N PRO A 384 12.18 1.69 -20.70
CA PRO A 384 13.03 2.16 -21.81
C PRO A 384 12.29 3.12 -22.75
N GLY A 385 11.01 2.84 -23.04
CA GLY A 385 10.20 3.62 -23.96
C GLY A 385 9.97 5.07 -23.52
N LEU A 386 9.75 5.30 -22.22
CA LEU A 386 9.53 6.65 -21.68
C LEU A 386 10.81 7.50 -21.73
N LEU A 387 11.97 6.93 -21.41
CA LEU A 387 13.25 7.64 -21.52
C LEU A 387 13.56 7.99 -22.99
N LEU A 388 13.39 7.04 -23.90
CA LEU A 388 13.58 7.28 -25.34
C LEU A 388 12.59 8.30 -25.91
N ALA A 389 11.33 8.28 -25.46
CA ALA A 389 10.34 9.27 -25.86
C ALA A 389 10.68 10.68 -25.34
N ALA A 390 11.15 10.79 -24.08
CA ALA A 390 11.59 12.05 -23.50
C ALA A 390 12.84 12.60 -24.22
N LEU A 391 13.80 11.73 -24.53
CA LEU A 391 15.00 12.08 -25.29
C LEU A 391 14.65 12.51 -26.71
N ARG A 392 13.83 11.74 -27.43
CA ARG A 392 13.37 12.11 -28.78
C ARG A 392 12.68 13.47 -28.79
N LYS A 393 11.85 13.76 -27.78
CA LYS A 393 11.19 15.06 -27.65
C LYS A 393 12.19 16.18 -27.37
N ALA A 394 13.13 15.99 -26.46
CA ALA A 394 14.18 16.97 -26.17
C ALA A 394 15.04 17.24 -27.40
N MET A 395 15.43 16.18 -28.13
CA MET A 395 16.20 16.28 -29.37
C MET A 395 15.46 17.03 -30.46
N ASN A 396 14.16 16.73 -30.69
CA ASN A 396 13.35 17.47 -31.66
C ASN A 396 13.28 18.97 -31.34
N ILE A 397 13.08 19.31 -30.06
CA ILE A 397 13.08 20.72 -29.61
C ILE A 397 14.44 21.38 -29.84
N LEU A 398 15.54 20.64 -29.66
CA LEU A 398 16.88 21.15 -29.85
C LEU A 398 17.24 21.27 -31.34
N SER A 399 16.76 20.40 -32.22
CA SER A 399 17.04 20.40 -33.66
C SER A 399 16.42 21.58 -34.44
N ASP A 400 15.38 22.21 -33.90
CA ASP A 400 14.66 23.31 -34.57
C ASP A 400 15.35 24.69 -34.47
N GLU A 401 16.48 24.82 -33.75
CA GLU A 401 17.21 26.11 -33.70
C GLU A 401 18.53 26.08 -34.47
N ALA A 402 18.98 27.26 -34.93
CA ALA A 402 20.11 27.41 -35.86
C ALA A 402 21.52 27.27 -35.22
N ALA A 403 21.64 27.32 -33.89
CA ALA A 403 22.93 27.29 -33.20
C ALA A 403 23.42 25.85 -32.91
N PRO A 404 24.75 25.59 -32.89
CA PRO A 404 25.29 24.31 -32.43
C PRO A 404 24.94 24.06 -30.97
N LYS A 405 24.57 22.82 -30.63
CA LYS A 405 24.05 22.46 -29.30
C LYS A 405 24.76 21.25 -28.74
N ALA A 406 24.83 21.16 -27.42
CA ALA A 406 25.28 19.97 -26.72
C ALA A 406 24.14 19.43 -25.83
N LEU A 407 23.96 18.10 -25.83
CA LEU A 407 23.08 17.39 -24.91
C LEU A 407 23.95 16.48 -24.05
N PHE A 408 23.93 16.69 -22.73
CA PHE A 408 24.64 15.86 -21.78
C PHE A 408 23.65 14.90 -21.10
N ILE A 409 23.94 13.62 -21.17
CA ILE A 409 23.17 12.58 -20.47
C ILE A 409 24.09 11.93 -19.45
N VAL A 410 23.72 12.05 -18.17
CA VAL A 410 24.42 11.45 -17.04
C VAL A 410 23.63 10.24 -16.58
N SER A 411 24.13 9.02 -16.81
CA SER A 411 23.43 7.82 -16.36
C SER A 411 24.35 6.60 -16.21
N ASP A 412 24.43 6.09 -14.98
CA ASP A 412 25.05 4.79 -14.70
C ASP A 412 24.31 3.63 -15.37
N ARG A 413 23.01 3.81 -15.63
CA ARG A 413 22.20 2.82 -16.31
C ARG A 413 22.57 2.72 -17.78
N LEU A 414 22.82 3.85 -18.46
CA LEU A 414 23.30 3.84 -19.85
C LEU A 414 24.66 3.15 -19.98
N ALA A 415 25.53 3.27 -18.98
CA ALA A 415 26.81 2.56 -18.97
C ALA A 415 26.65 1.03 -18.81
N LYS A 416 25.53 0.57 -18.22
CA LYS A 416 25.28 -0.84 -17.88
C LYS A 416 24.24 -1.53 -18.79
N ASP A 417 23.61 -0.80 -19.69
CA ASP A 417 22.52 -1.25 -20.56
C ASP A 417 22.85 -0.96 -22.03
N PRO A 418 23.49 -1.90 -22.75
CA PRO A 418 23.95 -1.71 -24.13
C PRO A 418 22.81 -1.44 -25.11
N GLU A 419 21.64 -2.05 -24.91
CA GLU A 419 20.47 -1.85 -25.77
C GLU A 419 19.90 -0.44 -25.61
N LEU A 420 19.79 0.05 -24.37
CA LEU A 420 19.37 1.42 -24.10
C LEU A 420 20.39 2.43 -24.63
N LEU A 421 21.69 2.15 -24.47
CA LEU A 421 22.76 2.98 -25.01
C LEU A 421 22.66 3.10 -26.53
N GLU A 422 22.45 1.98 -27.23
CA GLU A 422 22.29 1.97 -28.69
C GLU A 422 21.00 2.67 -29.12
N ALA A 423 19.91 2.50 -28.37
CA ALA A 423 18.68 3.22 -28.64
C ALA A 423 18.85 4.73 -28.47
N VAL A 424 19.55 5.20 -27.44
CA VAL A 424 19.88 6.62 -27.26
C VAL A 424 20.78 7.14 -28.38
N ARG A 425 21.75 6.35 -28.84
CA ARG A 425 22.59 6.69 -29.99
C ARG A 425 21.78 6.78 -31.28
N SER A 426 20.83 5.88 -31.50
CA SER A 426 19.97 5.87 -32.69
C SER A 426 19.08 7.11 -32.80
N LEU A 427 18.81 7.79 -31.67
CA LEU A 427 18.10 9.06 -31.67
C LEU A 427 18.97 10.21 -32.17
N HIS A 428 20.30 10.08 -32.11
CA HIS A 428 21.26 11.08 -32.53
C HIS A 428 21.45 11.13 -34.04
N THR A 429 20.46 11.68 -34.75
CA THR A 429 20.46 11.82 -36.21
C THR A 429 20.90 13.20 -36.71
N ASP A 430 20.86 14.24 -35.85
CA ASP A 430 21.21 15.61 -36.20
C ASP A 430 22.69 15.92 -35.87
N LYS A 431 23.51 16.11 -36.90
CA LYS A 431 24.95 16.41 -36.77
C LYS A 431 25.25 17.75 -36.07
N ARG A 432 24.24 18.62 -35.87
CA ARG A 432 24.39 19.91 -35.17
C ARG A 432 24.25 19.78 -33.66
N LEU A 433 23.72 18.66 -33.18
CA LEU A 433 23.69 18.31 -31.77
C LEU A 433 24.98 17.54 -31.44
N GLN A 434 25.62 17.82 -30.33
CA GLN A 434 26.71 17.01 -29.80
C GLN A 434 26.19 16.26 -28.59
N LEU A 435 26.16 14.94 -28.67
CA LEU A 435 25.69 14.09 -27.57
C LEU A 435 26.87 13.66 -26.70
N TYR A 436 26.85 14.06 -25.44
CA TYR A 436 27.84 13.66 -24.45
C TYR A 436 27.21 12.70 -23.44
N LEU A 437 27.72 11.48 -23.41
CA LEU A 437 27.30 10.44 -22.48
C LEU A 437 28.37 10.29 -21.40
N VAL A 438 27.99 10.51 -20.15
CA VAL A 438 28.89 10.37 -19.00
C VAL A 438 28.24 9.48 -17.94
N ASP A 439 29.05 8.72 -17.23
CA ASP A 439 28.60 7.96 -16.06
C ASP A 439 28.34 8.90 -14.86
N ALA A 440 27.81 8.38 -13.75
CA ALA A 440 27.56 9.19 -12.54
C ALA A 440 28.85 9.71 -11.88
N GLY A 441 30.01 9.16 -12.23
CA GLY A 441 31.34 9.65 -11.84
C GLY A 441 31.88 10.76 -12.76
N GLY A 442 31.12 11.17 -13.78
CA GLY A 442 31.52 12.16 -14.76
C GLY A 442 32.53 11.64 -15.79
N LYS A 443 32.82 10.33 -15.82
CA LYS A 443 33.71 9.76 -16.84
C LYS A 443 32.92 9.57 -18.14
N PRO A 444 33.52 9.93 -19.29
CA PRO A 444 32.93 9.65 -20.59
C PRO A 444 32.62 8.16 -20.73
N ILE A 445 31.40 7.82 -21.15
CA ILE A 445 31.07 6.47 -21.57
C ILE A 445 31.69 6.29 -22.96
N PRO A 446 32.67 5.38 -23.14
CA PRO A 446 33.39 5.26 -24.41
C PRO A 446 32.46 5.03 -25.59
N SER A 447 32.76 5.67 -26.71
CA SER A 447 32.06 5.43 -27.97
C SER A 447 33.07 5.18 -29.10
N SER A 448 32.63 4.47 -30.13
CA SER A 448 33.38 4.25 -31.37
C SER A 448 33.28 5.43 -32.36
N SER A 449 32.65 6.56 -31.98
CA SER A 449 32.43 7.70 -32.88
C SER A 449 32.34 9.08 -32.21
N ALA A 450 32.58 9.23 -30.91
CA ALA A 450 32.60 10.54 -30.26
C ALA A 450 33.85 11.32 -30.64
N VAL A 451 33.64 12.59 -30.96
CA VAL A 451 34.68 13.61 -30.84
C VAL A 451 35.18 13.55 -29.40
N PRO A 452 36.48 13.33 -29.14
CA PRO A 452 37.00 13.36 -27.77
C PRO A 452 36.63 14.69 -27.12
N LEU A 453 36.31 14.67 -25.83
CA LEU A 453 36.23 15.91 -25.05
C LEU A 453 37.51 16.72 -25.32
N PRO A 454 37.45 18.04 -25.51
CA PRO A 454 38.65 18.85 -25.68
C PRO A 454 39.63 18.54 -24.55
N THR A 455 40.78 17.98 -24.89
CA THR A 455 41.86 17.76 -23.93
C THR A 455 42.58 19.08 -23.74
N GLU A 456 42.06 19.91 -22.83
CA GLU A 456 42.79 20.79 -21.88
C GLU A 456 41.82 21.51 -20.95
#